data_AF-V5FW14-F1
#
_entry.id   AF-V5FW14-F1
#
_cell.length_a   1.000
_cell.length_b   1.000
_cell.length_c   1.000
_cell.angle_alpha   90.00
_cell.angle_beta   90.00
_cell.angle_gamma   90.00
#
_symmetry.space_group_name_H-M   'P 1'
#
loop_
_entity.id
_entity.type
_entity.pdbx_description
1 polymer ?
#
loop_
_entity_poly.entity_id
_entity_poly.type
_entity_poly.pdbx_seq_one_letter_code
_entity_poly.pdbx_strand_id
1 'polypeptide(L)'
;FLNIKKRIVQFLKVIRQCKMVRRHNNQLPENLPQLQNLIKRDSVSYHEEFLQQYQHFQNTIEVFQLSPEQPNKTLDDLVMFMAQVAQCYPTELQNFPQQIIDLLRRHNTVLDNNMRMTFCRALILLRNKNLLAPTDLLELFFQLLRCQDKSLRTFLENHIVTDIKNLNAKHKNAKLNTTLQ
;
A
#
# COMPACT_ATOMS: atom_id res chain seq x y z
N PHE A 1 12.03 -52.51 6.25
CA PHE A 1 13.13 -51.53 6.15
C PHE A 1 13.31 -50.93 4.74
N LEU A 2 13.38 -51.72 3.66
CA LEU A 2 13.64 -51.21 2.30
C LEU A 2 12.57 -50.24 1.75
N ASN A 3 11.29 -50.42 2.09
CA ASN A 3 10.19 -49.57 1.61
C ASN A 3 10.12 -48.18 2.27
N ILE A 4 10.60 -48.05 3.52
CA ILE A 4 10.62 -46.77 4.23
C ILE A 4 11.76 -45.89 3.67
N LYS A 5 12.94 -46.48 3.39
CA LYS A 5 14.02 -45.77 2.70
C LYS A 5 13.60 -45.27 1.31
N LYS A 6 12.85 -46.07 0.53
CA LYS A 6 12.32 -45.64 -0.78
C LYS A 6 11.34 -44.47 -0.65
N ARG A 7 10.44 -44.48 0.33
CA ARG A 7 9.52 -43.36 0.60
C ARG A 7 10.24 -42.10 1.05
N ILE A 8 11.25 -42.21 1.92
CA ILE A 8 12.06 -41.06 2.35
C ILE A 8 12.86 -40.48 1.18
N VAL A 9 13.44 -41.31 0.31
CA VAL A 9 14.14 -40.83 -0.90
C VAL A 9 13.18 -40.18 -1.90
N GLN A 10 11.95 -40.69 -2.04
CA GLN A 10 10.92 -40.07 -2.88
C GLN A 10 10.44 -38.73 -2.29
N PHE A 11 10.27 -38.65 -0.97
CA PHE A 11 9.90 -37.43 -0.26
C PHE A 11 11.03 -36.38 -0.31
N LEU A 12 12.29 -36.81 -0.17
CA LEU A 12 13.47 -35.95 -0.37
C LEU A 12 13.63 -35.54 -1.84
N LYS A 13 13.18 -36.34 -2.82
CA LYS A 13 13.11 -35.94 -4.23
C LYS A 13 12.04 -34.89 -4.49
N VAL A 14 10.87 -34.98 -3.82
CA VAL A 14 9.82 -33.96 -3.86
C VAL A 14 10.30 -32.65 -3.21
N ILE A 15 10.96 -32.73 -2.05
CA ILE A 15 11.59 -31.57 -1.40
C ILE A 15 12.73 -30.99 -2.27
N ARG A 16 13.51 -31.82 -2.98
CA ARG A 16 14.52 -31.38 -3.96
C ARG A 16 13.94 -30.87 -5.29
N GLN A 17 12.67 -31.13 -5.60
CA GLN A 17 11.95 -30.53 -6.72
C GLN A 17 11.41 -29.14 -6.38
N CYS A 18 11.32 -28.76 -5.10
CA CYS A 18 11.37 -27.36 -4.65
C CYS A 18 12.79 -26.76 -4.80
N LYS A 19 13.50 -27.14 -5.87
CA LYS A 19 14.64 -26.38 -6.35
C LYS A 19 14.07 -25.07 -6.86
N MET A 20 14.27 -24.02 -6.05
CA MET A 20 14.21 -22.62 -6.46
C MET A 20 14.57 -22.51 -7.94
N VAL A 21 13.58 -22.19 -8.76
CA VAL A 21 13.85 -21.53 -10.02
C VAL A 21 14.52 -20.22 -9.61
N ARG A 22 15.85 -20.22 -9.56
CA ARG A 22 16.62 -18.97 -9.54
C ARG A 22 16.25 -18.27 -10.83
N ARG A 23 15.23 -17.42 -10.77
CA ARG A 23 14.85 -16.57 -11.88
C ARG A 23 16.03 -15.64 -12.11
N HIS A 24 16.69 -15.84 -13.24
CA HIS A 24 17.54 -14.84 -13.85
C HIS A 24 16.75 -13.53 -13.87
N ASN A 25 17.18 -12.53 -13.09
CA ASN A 25 17.04 -11.09 -13.34
C ASN A 25 17.49 -10.34 -12.07
N ASN A 26 18.75 -9.90 -12.03
CA ASN A 26 19.30 -9.04 -10.96
C ASN A 26 18.64 -7.64 -10.88
N GLN A 27 17.52 -7.40 -11.58
CA GLN A 27 16.81 -6.11 -11.67
C GLN A 27 15.35 -6.21 -11.21
N LEU A 28 14.87 -7.38 -10.77
CA LEU A 28 13.49 -7.54 -10.29
C LEU A 28 13.12 -6.60 -9.13
N PRO A 29 14.02 -6.33 -8.14
CA PRO A 29 13.72 -5.38 -7.08
C PRO A 29 13.54 -3.94 -7.61
N GLU A 30 14.25 -3.56 -8.69
CA GLU A 30 14.21 -2.19 -9.21
C GLU A 30 13.01 -1.93 -10.13
N ASN A 31 12.38 -2.99 -10.68
CA ASN A 31 11.19 -2.87 -11.53
C ASN A 31 9.90 -3.12 -10.73
N LEU A 32 9.45 -2.11 -9.99
CA LEU A 32 8.25 -2.18 -9.16
C LEU A 32 6.98 -2.63 -9.92
N PRO A 33 6.67 -2.15 -11.15
CA PRO A 33 5.51 -2.64 -11.90
C PRO A 33 5.57 -4.14 -12.20
N GLN A 34 6.74 -4.65 -12.58
CA GLN A 34 6.92 -6.08 -12.86
C GLN A 34 6.77 -6.90 -11.57
N LEU A 35 7.44 -6.49 -10.49
CA LEU A 35 7.35 -7.14 -9.20
C LEU A 35 5.92 -7.18 -8.67
N GLN A 36 5.18 -6.06 -8.78
CA GLN A 36 3.77 -5.98 -8.40
C GLN A 36 2.93 -7.04 -9.12
N ASN A 37 3.11 -7.20 -10.44
CA ASN A 37 2.36 -8.16 -11.23
C ASN A 37 2.70 -9.61 -10.85
N LEU A 38 3.95 -9.88 -10.47
CA LEU A 38 4.39 -11.19 -10.00
C LEU A 38 3.82 -11.51 -8.61
N ILE A 39 3.90 -10.58 -7.67
CA ILE A 39 3.31 -10.69 -6.32
C ILE A 39 1.81 -10.97 -6.41
N LYS A 40 1.08 -10.22 -7.24
CA LYS A 40 -0.37 -10.40 -7.41
C LYS A 40 -0.75 -11.78 -7.97
N ARG A 41 0.19 -12.49 -8.61
CA ARG A 41 -0.02 -13.85 -9.13
C ARG A 41 0.35 -14.93 -8.13
N ASP A 42 1.43 -14.72 -7.37
CA ASP A 42 1.95 -15.69 -6.39
C ASP A 42 2.75 -14.97 -5.30
N SER A 43 2.05 -14.47 -4.27
CA SER A 43 2.66 -13.63 -3.24
C SER A 43 3.70 -14.36 -2.38
N VAL A 44 3.56 -15.68 -2.21
CA VAL A 44 4.47 -16.48 -1.38
C VAL A 44 5.86 -16.54 -2.02
N SER A 45 5.92 -16.69 -3.34
CA SER A 45 7.20 -16.82 -4.06
C SER A 45 8.01 -15.52 -4.14
N TYR A 46 7.40 -14.35 -3.89
CA TYR A 46 8.07 -13.04 -3.98
C TYR A 46 8.10 -12.28 -2.64
N HIS A 47 7.95 -13.00 -1.52
CA HIS A 47 7.93 -12.39 -0.20
C HIS A 47 9.26 -11.70 0.15
N GLU A 48 10.39 -12.30 -0.19
CA GLU A 48 11.72 -11.73 0.06
C GLU A 48 11.95 -10.43 -0.74
N GLU A 49 11.59 -10.41 -2.02
CA GLU A 49 11.67 -9.20 -2.85
C GLU A 49 10.72 -8.11 -2.36
N PHE A 50 9.53 -8.49 -1.89
CA PHE A 50 8.63 -7.56 -1.22
C PHE A 50 9.26 -6.96 0.05
N LEU A 51 9.86 -7.79 0.92
CA LEU A 51 10.50 -7.32 2.15
C LEU A 51 11.65 -6.34 1.86
N GLN A 52 12.43 -6.58 0.80
CA GLN A 52 13.46 -5.64 0.36
C GLN A 52 12.87 -4.27 0.00
N GLN A 53 11.77 -4.25 -0.76
CA GLN A 53 11.08 -2.98 -1.10
C GLN A 53 10.43 -2.34 0.12
N TYR A 54 9.90 -3.14 1.04
CA TYR A 54 9.32 -2.62 2.27
C TYR A 54 10.37 -1.97 3.17
N GLN A 55 11.54 -2.59 3.31
CA GLN A 55 12.67 -1.98 4.01
C GLN A 55 13.16 -0.71 3.30
N HIS A 56 13.22 -0.72 1.96
CA HIS A 56 13.57 0.48 1.20
C HIS A 56 12.58 1.62 1.46
N PHE A 57 11.29 1.32 1.49
CA PHE A 57 10.23 2.27 1.85
C PHE A 57 10.41 2.84 3.26
N GLN A 58 10.65 2.00 4.28
CA GLN A 58 10.85 2.46 5.65
C GLN A 58 12.04 3.42 5.75
N ASN A 59 13.20 3.03 5.21
CA ASN A 59 14.39 3.88 5.19
C ASN A 59 14.15 5.21 4.45
N THR A 60 13.40 5.15 3.34
CA THR A 60 13.11 6.33 2.52
C THR A 60 12.18 7.30 3.25
N ILE A 61 11.17 6.80 3.97
CA ILE A 61 10.31 7.63 4.83
C ILE A 61 11.11 8.30 5.94
N GLU A 62 12.02 7.57 6.59
CA GLU A 62 12.83 8.12 7.68
C GLU A 62 13.69 9.29 7.19
N VAL A 63 14.38 9.12 6.05
CA VAL A 63 15.18 10.18 5.44
C VAL A 63 14.31 11.32 4.93
N PHE A 64 13.17 11.02 4.30
CA PHE A 64 12.27 12.04 3.75
C PHE A 64 11.72 12.98 4.84
N GLN A 65 11.46 12.47 6.05
CA GLN A 65 10.97 13.30 7.15
C GLN A 65 11.97 14.39 7.60
N LEU A 66 13.25 14.31 7.20
CA LEU A 66 14.24 15.36 7.46
C LEU A 66 14.07 16.59 6.55
N SER A 67 13.47 16.42 5.36
CA SER A 67 13.27 17.50 4.37
C SER A 67 12.01 17.24 3.51
N PRO A 68 10.81 17.29 4.12
CA PRO A 68 9.54 16.89 3.49
C PRO A 68 9.04 17.83 2.39
N GLU A 69 9.66 19.00 2.24
CA GLU A 69 9.38 19.98 1.18
C GLU A 69 9.97 19.59 -0.18
N GLN A 70 10.96 18.69 -0.20
CA GLN A 70 11.61 18.26 -1.43
C GLN A 70 10.83 17.09 -2.06
N PRO A 71 10.49 17.14 -3.35
CA PRO A 71 9.80 16.03 -4.01
C PRO A 71 10.67 14.78 -4.02
N ASN A 72 10.09 13.63 -3.70
CA ASN A 72 10.77 12.34 -3.67
C ASN A 72 9.99 11.31 -4.50
N LYS A 73 10.37 11.18 -5.77
CA LYS A 73 9.73 10.25 -6.71
C LYS A 73 9.86 8.79 -6.28
N THR A 74 10.99 8.41 -5.70
CA THR A 74 11.20 7.05 -5.19
C THR A 74 10.18 6.73 -4.10
N LEU A 75 9.92 7.69 -3.19
CA LEU A 75 8.88 7.52 -2.17
C LEU A 75 7.48 7.41 -2.78
N ASP A 76 7.14 8.22 -3.78
CA ASP A 76 5.87 8.11 -4.51
C ASP A 76 5.66 6.72 -5.10
N ASP A 77 6.68 6.21 -5.80
CA ASP A 77 6.65 4.91 -6.46
C ASP A 77 6.51 3.77 -5.42
N LEU A 78 7.24 3.85 -4.30
CA LEU A 78 7.17 2.89 -3.20
C LEU A 78 5.80 2.92 -2.49
N VAL A 79 5.27 4.10 -2.17
CA VAL A 79 3.94 4.25 -1.54
C VAL A 79 2.85 3.64 -2.43
N MET A 80 2.90 3.92 -3.73
CA MET A 80 1.94 3.36 -4.67
C MET A 80 2.10 1.84 -4.77
N PHE A 81 3.33 1.33 -4.83
CA PHE A 81 3.60 -0.11 -4.85
C PHE A 81 3.05 -0.82 -3.60
N MET A 82 3.32 -0.30 -2.40
CA MET A 82 2.79 -0.87 -1.14
C MET A 82 1.26 -0.91 -1.14
N ALA A 83 0.60 0.18 -1.55
CA ALA A 83 -0.86 0.22 -1.65
C ALA A 83 -1.42 -0.78 -2.68
N GLN A 84 -0.67 -1.05 -3.75
CA GLN A 84 -1.04 -2.02 -4.78
C GLN A 84 -0.96 -3.47 -4.30
N VAL A 85 0.03 -3.81 -3.48
CA VAL A 85 0.25 -5.18 -2.99
C VAL A 85 -0.28 -5.43 -1.58
N ALA A 86 -0.84 -4.43 -0.89
CA ALA A 86 -1.27 -4.52 0.51
C ALA A 86 -2.16 -5.72 0.89
N GLN A 87 -3.09 -6.14 0.01
CA GLN A 87 -3.92 -7.33 0.27
C GLN A 87 -3.13 -8.65 0.27
N CYS A 88 -1.96 -8.68 -0.37
CA CYS A 88 -1.11 -9.87 -0.44
C CYS A 88 -0.27 -10.07 0.83
N TYR A 89 0.00 -8.98 1.57
CA TYR A 89 0.87 -8.96 2.76
C TYR A 89 0.22 -8.13 3.89
N PRO A 90 -0.96 -8.53 4.39
CA PRO A 90 -1.74 -7.75 5.35
C PRO A 90 -1.06 -7.62 6.72
N THR A 91 -0.24 -8.60 7.12
CA THR A 91 0.48 -8.60 8.40
C THR A 91 1.59 -7.55 8.40
N GLU A 92 2.39 -7.53 7.34
CA GLU A 92 3.52 -6.63 7.18
C GLU A 92 3.06 -5.17 6.97
N LEU A 93 1.98 -4.98 6.22
CA LEU A 93 1.45 -3.66 5.86
C LEU A 93 0.32 -3.17 6.77
N GLN A 94 0.08 -3.80 7.92
CA GLN A 94 -0.98 -3.38 8.85
C GLN A 94 -0.86 -1.90 9.28
N ASN A 95 0.37 -1.40 9.47
CA ASN A 95 0.64 -0.03 9.93
C ASN A 95 0.85 0.96 8.77
N PHE A 96 0.95 0.46 7.54
CA PHE A 96 1.22 1.29 6.37
C PHE A 96 0.16 2.39 6.14
N PRO A 97 -1.16 2.13 6.19
CA PRO A 97 -2.16 3.18 6.03
C PRO A 97 -1.97 4.32 7.04
N GLN A 98 -1.73 3.98 8.32
CA GLN A 98 -1.55 4.96 9.37
C GLN A 98 -0.29 5.81 9.16
N GLN A 99 0.83 5.21 8.73
CA GLN A 99 2.06 5.95 8.41
C GLN A 99 1.81 7.03 7.34
N ILE A 100 1.04 6.72 6.29
CA ILE A 100 0.72 7.69 5.23
C ILE A 100 -0.26 8.76 5.71
N ILE A 101 -1.25 8.40 6.55
CA ILE A 101 -2.15 9.35 7.19
C ILE A 101 -1.36 10.35 8.04
N ASP A 102 -0.45 9.87 8.89
CA ASP A 102 0.32 10.73 9.79
C ASP A 102 1.28 11.64 9.04
N LEU A 103 1.91 11.14 7.97
CA LEU A 103 2.77 11.93 7.10
C LEU A 103 1.98 13.07 6.44
N LEU A 104 0.80 12.77 5.87
CA LEU A 104 -0.08 13.80 5.31
C LEU A 104 -0.54 14.80 6.38
N ARG A 105 -0.99 14.34 7.55
CA ARG A 105 -1.42 15.24 8.65
C ARG A 105 -0.31 16.20 9.06
N ARG A 106 0.91 15.69 9.24
CA ARG A 106 2.05 16.46 9.75
C ARG A 106 2.61 17.45 8.73
N HIS A 107 2.67 17.06 7.45
CA HIS A 107 3.41 17.80 6.42
C HIS A 107 2.54 18.35 5.30
N ASN A 108 1.20 18.31 5.41
CA ASN A 108 0.31 18.72 4.32
C ASN A 108 0.61 20.10 3.72
N THR A 109 1.09 21.08 4.50
CA THR A 109 1.36 22.44 4.01
C THR A 109 2.67 22.58 3.24
N VAL A 110 3.65 21.71 3.49
CA VAL A 110 5.00 21.79 2.92
C VAL A 110 5.25 20.73 1.84
N LEU A 111 4.50 19.62 1.87
CA LEU A 111 4.57 18.58 0.85
C LEU A 111 4.34 19.13 -0.55
N ASP A 112 5.12 18.63 -1.51
CA ASP A 112 4.85 18.84 -2.92
C ASP A 112 3.42 18.40 -3.30
N ASN A 113 2.79 19.16 -4.19
CA ASN A 113 1.39 18.93 -4.56
C ASN A 113 1.18 17.58 -5.24
N ASN A 114 2.12 17.11 -6.06
CA ASN A 114 2.01 15.81 -6.72
C ASN A 114 2.14 14.68 -5.71
N MET A 115 3.10 14.76 -4.80
CA MET A 115 3.25 13.76 -3.72
C MET A 115 2.00 13.69 -2.86
N ARG A 116 1.45 14.84 -2.44
CA ARG A 116 0.22 14.91 -1.66
C ARG A 116 -0.94 14.21 -2.38
N MET A 117 -1.08 14.44 -3.69
CA MET A 117 -2.06 13.77 -4.54
C MET A 117 -1.81 12.26 -4.64
N THR A 118 -0.56 11.84 -4.83
CA THR A 118 -0.16 10.42 -4.89
C THR A 118 -0.52 9.67 -3.61
N PHE A 119 -0.23 10.26 -2.45
CA PHE A 119 -0.54 9.65 -1.15
C PHE A 119 -2.05 9.56 -0.92
N CYS A 120 -2.83 10.59 -1.30
CA CYS A 120 -4.28 10.53 -1.26
C CYS A 120 -4.83 9.39 -2.15
N ARG A 121 -4.29 9.22 -3.36
CA ARG A 121 -4.67 8.12 -4.27
C ARG A 121 -4.34 6.76 -3.69
N ALA A 122 -3.18 6.62 -3.03
CA ALA A 122 -2.80 5.38 -2.35
C ALA A 122 -3.78 5.02 -1.22
N LEU A 123 -4.16 6.00 -0.37
CA LEU A 123 -5.14 5.77 0.69
C LEU A 123 -6.55 5.43 0.16
N ILE A 124 -6.99 6.07 -0.93
CA ILE A 124 -8.23 5.71 -1.62
C ILE A 124 -8.19 4.26 -2.13
N LEU A 125 -7.05 3.83 -2.67
CA LEU A 125 -6.87 2.46 -3.14
C LEU A 125 -6.98 1.45 -1.98
N LEU A 126 -6.38 1.75 -0.83
CA LEU A 126 -6.49 0.93 0.39
C LEU A 126 -7.94 0.85 0.88
N ARG A 127 -8.65 1.98 0.91
CA ARG A 127 -10.06 2.03 1.29
C ARG A 127 -10.93 1.21 0.34
N ASN A 128 -10.71 1.29 -0.97
CA ASN A 128 -11.47 0.50 -1.96
C ASN A 128 -11.25 -1.00 -1.78
N LYS A 129 -10.10 -1.39 -1.21
CA LYS A 129 -9.75 -2.76 -0.85
C LYS A 129 -10.22 -3.18 0.55
N ASN A 130 -10.95 -2.31 1.26
CA ASN A 130 -11.36 -2.44 2.67
C ASN A 130 -10.18 -2.62 3.65
N LEU A 131 -9.02 -2.08 3.31
CA LEU A 131 -7.81 -2.08 4.17
C LEU A 131 -7.66 -0.79 4.98
N LEU A 132 -8.58 0.15 4.84
CA LEU A 132 -8.65 1.40 5.57
C LEU A 132 -10.11 1.71 5.88
N ALA A 133 -10.40 2.08 7.13
CA ALA A 133 -11.76 2.41 7.53
C ALA A 133 -12.22 3.71 6.83
N PRO A 134 -13.49 3.78 6.41
CA PRO A 134 -14.01 5.00 5.78
C PRO A 134 -13.92 6.24 6.68
N THR A 135 -14.10 6.07 8.00
CA THR A 135 -13.99 7.17 8.99
C THR A 135 -12.62 7.82 8.94
N ASP A 136 -11.56 7.02 8.99
CA ASP A 136 -10.19 7.50 9.10
C ASP A 136 -9.78 8.27 7.83
N LEU A 137 -10.22 7.78 6.67
CA LEU A 137 -10.00 8.45 5.39
C LEU A 137 -10.76 9.77 5.30
N LEU A 138 -12.05 9.78 5.67
CA LEU A 138 -12.89 10.97 5.60
C LEU A 138 -12.38 12.06 6.55
N GLU A 139 -12.00 11.72 7.78
CA GLU A 139 -11.39 12.66 8.74
C GLU A 139 -10.14 13.34 8.17
N LEU A 140 -9.23 12.54 7.58
CA LEU A 140 -8.05 13.09 6.93
C LEU A 140 -8.44 14.02 5.77
N PHE A 141 -9.37 13.60 4.91
CA PHE A 141 -9.73 14.37 3.72
C PHE A 141 -10.39 15.70 4.08
N PHE A 142 -11.24 15.76 5.10
CA PHE A 142 -11.78 17.03 5.60
C PHE A 142 -10.70 17.97 6.13
N GLN A 143 -9.65 17.45 6.76
CA GLN A 143 -8.49 18.27 7.16
C GLN A 143 -7.76 18.82 5.92
N LEU A 144 -7.53 17.97 4.90
CA LEU A 144 -6.83 18.35 3.67
C LEU A 144 -7.62 19.31 2.76
N LEU A 145 -8.95 19.41 2.91
CA LEU A 145 -9.74 20.44 2.21
C LEU A 145 -9.32 21.87 2.57
N ARG A 146 -8.60 22.07 3.67
CA ARG A 146 -8.07 23.39 4.07
C ARG A 146 -6.77 23.76 3.35
N CYS A 147 -6.12 22.82 2.65
CA CYS A 147 -4.88 23.10 1.91
C CYS A 147 -5.12 24.10 0.77
N GLN A 148 -4.12 24.94 0.50
CA GLN A 148 -4.14 25.91 -0.60
C GLN A 148 -3.80 25.27 -1.96
N ASP A 149 -4.45 24.15 -2.27
CA ASP A 149 -4.29 23.40 -3.51
C ASP A 149 -5.66 23.13 -4.14
N LYS A 150 -6.00 23.92 -5.16
CA LYS A 150 -7.30 23.83 -5.85
C LYS A 150 -7.53 22.47 -6.49
N SER A 151 -6.47 21.87 -7.03
CA SER A 151 -6.55 20.59 -7.74
C SER A 151 -6.86 19.45 -6.76
N LEU A 152 -6.17 19.45 -5.61
CA LEU A 152 -6.42 18.51 -4.54
C LEU A 152 -7.83 18.66 -3.98
N ARG A 153 -8.26 19.89 -3.65
CA ARG A 153 -9.60 20.10 -3.07
C ARG A 153 -10.70 19.57 -3.97
N THR A 154 -10.64 19.89 -5.27
CA THR A 154 -11.62 19.39 -6.27
C THR A 154 -11.61 17.86 -6.34
N PHE A 155 -10.42 17.24 -6.30
CA PHE A 155 -10.29 15.78 -6.31
C PHE A 155 -10.89 15.14 -5.04
N LEU A 156 -10.58 15.69 -3.86
CA LEU A 156 -11.06 15.18 -2.58
C LEU A 156 -12.58 15.34 -2.44
N GLU A 157 -13.14 16.50 -2.79
CA GLU A 157 -14.59 16.75 -2.76
C GLU A 157 -15.36 15.71 -3.58
N ASN A 158 -14.93 15.49 -4.83
CA ASN A 158 -15.53 14.49 -5.71
C ASN A 158 -15.45 13.08 -5.11
N HIS A 159 -14.31 12.73 -4.52
CA HIS A 159 -14.14 11.44 -3.88
C HIS A 159 -15.02 11.28 -2.64
N ILE A 160 -15.03 12.25 -1.72
CA ILE A 160 -15.85 12.24 -0.49
C ILE A 160 -17.33 12.02 -0.84
N VAL A 161 -17.86 12.79 -1.79
CA VAL A 161 -19.26 12.67 -2.21
C VAL A 161 -19.55 11.28 -2.77
N THR A 162 -18.67 10.77 -3.63
CA THR A 162 -18.79 9.43 -4.22
C THR A 162 -18.73 8.35 -3.14
N ASP A 163 -17.85 8.51 -2.16
CA ASP A 163 -17.61 7.54 -1.11
C ASP A 163 -18.81 7.41 -0.17
N ILE A 164 -19.35 8.55 0.27
CA ILE A 164 -20.55 8.62 1.11
C ILE A 164 -21.77 8.03 0.39
N LYS A 165 -21.93 8.33 -0.91
CA LYS A 165 -23.00 7.73 -1.73
C LYS A 165 -22.88 6.21 -1.76
N ASN A 166 -21.67 5.69 -2.00
CA ASN A 166 -21.42 4.25 -2.05
C ASN A 166 -21.61 3.55 -0.69
N LEU A 167 -21.26 4.21 0.41
CA LEU A 167 -21.48 3.70 1.77
C LEU A 167 -22.97 3.58 2.07
N ASN A 168 -23.76 4.61 1.76
CA ASN A 168 -25.20 4.62 1.98
C ASN A 168 -25.98 3.69 1.02
N ALA A 169 -25.45 3.43 -0.19
CA ALA A 169 -26.04 2.49 -1.13
C ALA A 169 -25.93 1.03 -0.69
N LYS A 170 -24.85 0.65 0.00
CA LYS A 170 -24.64 -0.73 0.47
C LYS A 170 -25.38 -1.04 1.78
N HIS A 171 -25.44 -0.09 2.71
CA HIS A 171 -26.24 -0.15 3.94
C HIS A 171 -26.57 1.28 4.39
N LYS A 172 -27.76 1.56 4.93
CA LYS A 172 -28.03 2.82 5.66
C LYS A 172 -27.09 2.88 6.87
N ASN A 173 -25.92 3.49 6.73
CA ASN A 173 -24.88 3.48 7.75
C ASN A 173 -25.14 4.62 8.75
N ALA A 174 -26.12 4.42 9.63
CA ALA A 174 -26.58 5.42 10.59
C ALA A 174 -25.44 6.03 11.42
N LYS A 175 -24.47 5.20 11.84
CA LYS A 175 -23.31 5.64 12.63
C LYS A 175 -22.40 6.64 11.90
N LEU A 176 -22.12 6.41 10.61
CA LEU A 176 -21.33 7.35 9.80
C LEU A 176 -22.09 8.65 9.56
N ASN A 177 -23.39 8.56 9.28
CA ASN A 177 -24.21 9.75 9.04
C ASN A 177 -24.29 10.65 10.28
N THR A 178 -24.30 10.09 11.50
CA THR A 178 -24.22 10.87 12.74
C THR A 178 -22.86 11.52 12.96
N THR A 179 -21.75 10.87 12.57
CA THR A 179 -20.40 11.46 12.69
C THR A 179 -20.15 12.59 11.67
N LEU A 180 -20.87 12.59 10.55
CA LEU A 180 -20.74 13.57 9.47
C LEU A 180 -21.69 14.78 9.58
N GLN A 181 -22.67 14.73 10.50
CA GLN A 181 -23.61 15.83 10.80
C GLN A 181 -23.02 16.80 11.83
#